data_AF-A0A9W8GT02-F1
#
_entry.id   AF-A0A9W8GT02-F1
#
_cell.length_a   1.000
_cell.length_b   1.000
_cell.length_c   1.000
_cell.angle_alpha   90.00
_cell.angle_beta   90.00
_cell.angle_gamma   90.00
#
_symmetry.space_group_name_H-M   'P 1'
#
loop_
_entity.id
_entity.type
_entity.pdbx_description
1 polymer ?
#
loop_
_entity_poly.entity_id
_entity_poly.type
_entity_poly.pdbx_seq_one_letter_code
_entity_poly.pdbx_strand_id
1 'polypeptide(L)'
;MLSRALVSLSRVAVSRSGLVVRGFGASALINKTAVKAAATGGRKSGPAKAKKPAPKAAAAKKSAKPKRAASAAKPKRAAAKPKRVAVKKPKAAPNKKDVHEKVLNSKRPIVALPKQAPSSYSLFVRDMWKGTPPREGGEAQEAVFAAVSREAASAWKALSEAGKQQYHKQHDDLRAQHAQDVRKWWAGVDRAQVALENKRRRRHNRRVAQKAVAGSRLPLLKDPLAPKRPPSAFLVFMKERLTGSSGPVKETCRAFSAEWNSMPDAAKAPYVAAAAVEADVYKSAAAKYASSSSSS
;
A
#
# COMPACT_ATOMS: atom_id res chain seq x y z
N MET A 1 -31.87 57.43 -48.06
CA MET A 1 -32.58 56.15 -48.19
C MET A 1 -32.18 55.23 -47.04
N LEU A 2 -33.15 54.60 -46.38
CA LEU A 2 -32.94 53.72 -45.22
C LEU A 2 -32.88 52.26 -45.68
N SER A 3 -31.82 51.53 -45.33
CA SER A 3 -31.79 50.06 -45.42
C SER A 3 -31.34 49.47 -44.09
N ARG A 4 -32.32 48.98 -43.32
CA ARG A 4 -32.10 48.13 -42.14
C ARG A 4 -31.80 46.70 -42.62
N ALA A 5 -30.68 46.12 -42.20
CA ALA A 5 -30.47 44.68 -42.28
C ALA A 5 -30.97 44.01 -40.99
N LEU A 6 -31.77 42.95 -41.13
CA LEU A 6 -32.39 42.23 -40.01
C LEU A 6 -31.57 41.02 -39.56
N VAL A 7 -31.47 40.85 -38.24
CA VAL A 7 -31.56 39.60 -37.48
C VAL A 7 -30.74 38.38 -37.95
N SER A 8 -29.81 37.97 -37.08
CA SER A 8 -29.71 36.57 -36.66
C SER A 8 -29.24 36.46 -35.22
N LEU A 9 -30.19 36.25 -34.29
CA LEU A 9 -29.88 35.86 -32.89
C LEU A 9 -29.97 34.33 -32.79
N SER A 10 -28.82 33.65 -32.91
CA SER A 10 -28.73 32.22 -32.62
C SER A 10 -28.80 31.97 -31.11
N ARG A 11 -30.01 31.69 -30.61
CA ARG A 11 -30.22 31.15 -29.26
C ARG A 11 -29.64 29.73 -29.18
N VAL A 12 -28.54 29.54 -28.46
CA VAL A 12 -28.09 28.19 -28.05
C VAL A 12 -28.74 27.85 -26.70
N ALA A 13 -29.52 26.77 -26.70
CA ALA A 13 -30.33 26.37 -25.55
C ALA A 13 -29.50 25.71 -24.43
N VAL A 14 -30.02 25.84 -23.21
CA VAL A 14 -29.50 25.21 -22.00
C VAL A 14 -29.56 23.68 -22.09
N SER A 15 -28.46 22.99 -21.81
CA SER A 15 -28.47 21.57 -21.43
C SER A 15 -27.93 21.40 -20.01
N ARG A 16 -28.85 21.20 -19.05
CA ARG A 16 -28.52 20.78 -17.68
C ARG A 16 -28.34 19.26 -17.66
N SER A 17 -27.11 18.78 -17.81
CA SER A 17 -26.80 17.37 -17.58
C SER A 17 -26.60 17.08 -16.09
N GLY A 18 -27.19 15.97 -15.62
CA GLY A 18 -27.52 15.74 -14.22
C GLY A 18 -26.38 15.39 -13.26
N LEU A 19 -26.62 15.65 -11.98
CA LEU A 19 -25.76 15.33 -10.84
C LEU A 19 -25.82 13.81 -10.56
N VAL A 20 -24.79 13.05 -10.93
CA VAL A 20 -24.72 11.60 -10.61
C VAL A 20 -24.11 11.40 -9.22
N VAL A 21 -24.97 11.25 -8.21
CA VAL A 21 -24.58 10.83 -6.86
C VAL A 21 -24.14 9.36 -6.88
N ARG A 22 -22.84 9.11 -6.71
CA ARG A 22 -22.32 7.75 -6.51
C ARG A 22 -22.55 7.30 -5.07
N GLY A 23 -23.65 6.57 -4.85
CA GLY A 23 -23.90 5.89 -3.58
C GLY A 23 -22.82 4.84 -3.27
N PHE A 24 -22.31 4.85 -2.04
CA PHE A 24 -21.38 3.82 -1.57
C PHE A 24 -22.14 2.54 -1.23
N GLY A 25 -22.01 1.51 -2.07
CA GLY A 25 -22.52 0.17 -1.78
C GLY A 25 -21.74 -0.48 -0.64
N ALA A 26 -22.42 -0.75 0.48
CA ALA A 26 -21.83 -1.46 1.62
C ALA A 26 -21.80 -2.98 1.36
N SER A 27 -20.62 -3.54 1.07
CA SER A 27 -20.45 -4.99 1.00
C SER A 27 -20.34 -5.60 2.41
N ALA A 28 -21.46 -6.11 2.92
CA ALA A 28 -21.49 -6.89 4.17
C ALA A 28 -20.92 -8.30 3.94
N LEU A 29 -19.80 -8.62 4.60
CA LEU A 29 -19.26 -9.98 4.66
C LEU A 29 -19.99 -10.78 5.75
N ILE A 30 -20.97 -11.57 5.34
CA ILE A 30 -21.67 -12.51 6.23
C ILE A 30 -20.85 -13.80 6.35
N ASN A 31 -20.25 -14.03 7.51
CA ASN A 31 -19.65 -15.32 7.86
C ASN A 31 -20.76 -16.36 8.08
N LYS A 32 -20.98 -17.27 7.11
CA LYS A 32 -21.78 -18.47 7.34
C LYS A 32 -20.89 -19.63 7.81
N THR A 33 -20.95 -19.93 9.10
CA THR A 33 -20.55 -21.22 9.65
C THR A 33 -21.56 -22.29 9.24
N ALA A 34 -21.11 -23.39 8.63
CA ALA A 34 -21.94 -24.55 8.33
C ALA A 34 -21.47 -25.76 9.17
N VAL A 35 -22.43 -26.42 9.82
CA VAL A 35 -22.24 -27.60 10.68
C VAL A 35 -23.21 -28.69 10.22
N LYS A 36 -22.84 -29.96 10.43
CA LYS A 36 -23.58 -31.22 10.09
C LYS A 36 -23.77 -31.49 8.58
N ALA A 37 -24.06 -32.73 8.16
CA ALA A 37 -23.68 -34.09 8.60
C ALA A 37 -24.23 -35.11 7.57
N ALA A 38 -23.70 -36.32 7.59
CA ALA A 38 -23.98 -37.45 6.68
C ALA A 38 -25.45 -37.74 6.28
N ALA A 39 -25.66 -38.27 5.06
CA ALA A 39 -26.28 -39.59 4.82
C ALA A 39 -26.22 -40.08 3.34
N THR A 40 -25.80 -41.34 3.16
CA THR A 40 -26.27 -42.38 2.19
C THR A 40 -26.52 -42.12 0.68
N GLY A 41 -25.86 -42.92 -0.19
CA GLY A 41 -26.60 -43.87 -1.05
C GLY A 41 -26.43 -43.87 -2.60
N GLY A 42 -25.68 -44.84 -3.16
CA GLY A 42 -26.23 -45.69 -4.25
C GLY A 42 -25.72 -45.62 -5.72
N ARG A 43 -25.02 -46.70 -6.13
CA ARG A 43 -25.07 -47.47 -7.43
C ARG A 43 -24.35 -47.04 -8.76
N LYS A 44 -23.39 -47.90 -9.17
CA LYS A 44 -23.15 -48.59 -10.49
C LYS A 44 -22.98 -47.74 -11.80
N SER A 45 -22.24 -48.15 -12.86
CA SER A 45 -21.32 -49.27 -13.18
C SER A 45 -20.52 -49.00 -14.49
N GLY A 46 -19.40 -49.72 -14.76
CA GLY A 46 -18.50 -49.57 -15.95
C GLY A 46 -18.97 -50.22 -17.27
N PRO A 47 -18.08 -50.54 -18.26
CA PRO A 47 -16.80 -51.29 -18.11
C PRO A 47 -15.56 -50.63 -18.79
N ALA A 48 -14.60 -51.39 -19.37
CA ALA A 48 -13.26 -50.90 -19.79
C ALA A 48 -12.49 -51.71 -20.89
N LYS A 49 -11.46 -51.10 -21.52
CA LYS A 49 -10.34 -51.72 -22.31
C LYS A 49 -9.00 -51.08 -21.84
N ALA A 50 -7.95 -51.76 -21.36
CA ALA A 50 -7.08 -52.81 -21.93
C ALA A 50 -6.10 -52.27 -23.03
N LYS A 51 -4.79 -52.55 -23.07
CA LYS A 51 -3.89 -53.42 -22.24
C LYS A 51 -2.40 -52.94 -22.33
N LYS A 52 -1.48 -53.59 -21.57
CA LYS A 52 -0.05 -53.25 -21.30
C LYS A 52 0.93 -54.09 -22.19
N PRO A 53 2.28 -53.89 -22.22
CA PRO A 53 3.21 -54.25 -21.10
C PRO A 53 4.43 -53.30 -20.88
N ALA A 54 5.41 -53.75 -20.07
CA ALA A 54 6.57 -53.01 -19.49
C ALA A 54 7.89 -53.83 -19.73
N PRO A 55 9.02 -53.83 -18.96
CA PRO A 55 9.42 -53.08 -17.73
C PRO A 55 10.92 -52.67 -17.55
N LYS A 56 11.22 -52.10 -16.36
CA LYS A 56 12.48 -52.00 -15.54
C LYS A 56 12.93 -50.54 -15.28
N ALA A 57 13.07 -49.96 -14.08
CA ALA A 57 13.13 -50.34 -12.65
C ALA A 57 14.55 -50.32 -12.01
N ALA A 58 14.77 -49.37 -11.08
CA ALA A 58 15.62 -49.52 -9.88
C ALA A 58 15.45 -48.31 -8.91
N ALA A 59 15.10 -48.57 -7.64
CA ALA A 59 15.17 -47.59 -6.54
C ALA A 59 15.28 -48.34 -5.20
N ALA A 60 16.04 -47.83 -4.23
CA ALA A 60 16.32 -48.53 -2.97
C ALA A 60 16.13 -47.69 -1.69
N LYS A 61 15.17 -48.15 -0.87
CA LYS A 61 15.12 -48.21 0.61
C LYS A 61 15.64 -47.04 1.49
N LYS A 62 14.77 -46.59 2.41
CA LYS A 62 15.10 -46.38 3.84
C LYS A 62 13.97 -46.91 4.75
N SER A 63 14.34 -47.44 5.92
CA SER A 63 13.48 -48.15 6.89
C SER A 63 13.25 -47.35 8.19
N ALA A 64 12.42 -47.85 9.11
CA ALA A 64 11.95 -47.12 10.30
C ALA A 64 12.10 -47.89 11.64
N LYS A 65 12.44 -47.13 12.70
CA LYS A 65 12.11 -47.17 14.16
C LYS A 65 11.92 -48.51 14.93
N PRO A 66 12.25 -48.55 16.26
CA PRO A 66 11.18 -48.41 17.29
C PRO A 66 11.55 -47.61 18.58
N LYS A 67 10.73 -47.72 19.64
CA LYS A 67 10.69 -46.91 20.90
C LYS A 67 11.13 -47.71 22.16
N ARG A 68 11.47 -47.06 23.29
CA ARG A 68 10.86 -47.20 24.67
C ARG A 68 11.46 -46.16 25.68
N ALA A 69 11.06 -46.14 26.95
CA ALA A 69 11.17 -44.99 27.88
C ALA A 69 11.60 -45.31 29.34
N ALA A 70 12.08 -44.27 30.06
CA ALA A 70 12.14 -44.01 31.53
C ALA A 70 12.72 -45.10 32.50
N SER A 71 13.62 -44.80 33.45
CA SER A 71 13.38 -43.95 34.63
C SER A 71 14.59 -43.85 35.62
N ALA A 72 14.50 -42.88 36.55
CA ALA A 72 15.06 -42.85 37.93
C ALA A 72 16.57 -42.58 38.28
N ALA A 73 16.72 -41.96 39.46
CA ALA A 73 17.89 -41.80 40.36
C ALA A 73 19.00 -40.74 40.09
N LYS A 74 19.17 -39.82 41.06
CA LYS A 74 20.37 -38.98 41.33
C LYS A 74 21.13 -39.55 42.54
N PRO A 75 22.42 -39.22 42.75
CA PRO A 75 22.70 -38.32 43.87
C PRO A 75 23.91 -37.35 43.75
N LYS A 76 23.82 -36.27 44.54
CA LYS A 76 24.90 -35.46 45.17
C LYS A 76 25.75 -34.49 44.31
N ARG A 77 26.36 -33.55 45.05
CA ARG A 77 26.83 -32.19 44.68
C ARG A 77 28.28 -32.02 45.14
N ALA A 78 29.15 -31.40 44.33
CA ALA A 78 30.49 -31.04 44.75
C ALA A 78 30.94 -29.66 44.22
N ALA A 79 31.49 -28.85 45.14
CA ALA A 79 32.37 -27.67 44.98
C ALA A 79 32.14 -26.66 43.83
N ALA A 80 31.72 -25.45 44.21
CA ALA A 80 31.93 -24.25 43.40
C ALA A 80 33.37 -23.72 43.57
N LYS A 81 33.99 -23.22 42.48
CA LYS A 81 35.21 -22.40 42.52
C LYS A 81 34.89 -20.98 42.04
N PRO A 82 35.46 -19.91 42.62
CA PRO A 82 35.06 -18.54 42.33
C PRO A 82 35.48 -18.12 40.91
N LYS A 83 34.58 -17.42 40.20
CA LYS A 83 34.87 -16.85 38.88
C LYS A 83 35.79 -15.63 39.04
N ARG A 84 37.03 -15.76 38.55
CA ARG A 84 37.95 -14.63 38.31
C ARG A 84 37.21 -13.56 37.51
N VAL A 85 37.09 -12.36 38.07
CA VAL A 85 36.40 -11.24 37.42
C VAL A 85 37.21 -10.81 36.18
N ALA A 86 36.70 -11.14 35.00
CA ALA A 86 37.32 -10.71 33.75
C ALA A 86 37.12 -9.20 33.59
N VAL A 87 38.20 -8.44 33.74
CA VAL A 87 38.25 -7.01 33.41
C VAL A 87 37.79 -6.84 31.96
N LYS A 88 36.67 -6.15 31.77
CA LYS A 88 36.08 -5.93 30.44
C LYS A 88 36.98 -4.98 29.66
N LYS A 89 37.74 -5.51 28.68
CA LYS A 89 38.38 -4.67 27.66
C LYS A 89 37.34 -3.72 27.04
N PRO A 90 37.69 -2.46 26.75
CA PRO A 90 36.76 -1.52 26.11
C PRO A 90 36.28 -2.11 24.78
N LYS A 91 34.98 -2.00 24.50
CA LYS A 91 34.41 -2.50 23.24
C LYS A 91 34.98 -1.66 22.10
N ALA A 92 35.65 -2.32 21.16
CA ALA A 92 36.07 -1.72 19.90
C ALA A 92 34.88 -1.01 19.21
N ALA A 93 35.15 0.10 18.55
CA ALA A 93 34.12 0.87 17.83
C ALA A 93 33.38 -0.04 16.83
N PRO A 94 32.03 0.00 16.79
CA PRO A 94 31.26 -0.92 15.96
C PRO A 94 31.54 -0.68 14.48
N ASN A 95 31.74 -1.77 13.72
CA ASN A 95 32.07 -1.70 12.31
C ASN A 95 30.93 -1.00 11.53
N LYS A 96 31.27 -0.15 10.54
CA LYS A 96 30.29 0.63 9.75
C LYS A 96 29.21 -0.26 9.12
N LYS A 97 29.57 -1.50 8.74
CA LYS A 97 28.63 -2.52 8.23
C LYS A 97 27.58 -2.93 9.27
N ASP A 98 27.99 -3.18 10.52
CA ASP A 98 27.10 -3.62 11.60
C ASP A 98 26.13 -2.51 12.01
N VAL A 99 26.58 -1.26 11.99
CA VAL A 99 25.74 -0.08 12.26
C VAL A 99 24.66 0.05 11.18
N HIS A 100 25.04 -0.02 9.90
CA HIS A 100 24.10 0.01 8.77
C HIS A 100 23.07 -1.13 8.82
N GLU A 101 23.51 -2.34 9.16
CA GLU A 101 22.60 -3.49 9.34
C GLU A 101 21.62 -3.28 10.50
N LYS A 102 22.09 -2.79 11.66
CA LYS A 102 21.21 -2.46 12.80
C LYS A 102 20.15 -1.44 12.43
N VAL A 103 20.54 -0.37 11.72
CA VAL A 103 19.61 0.65 11.20
C VAL A 103 18.56 0.03 10.27
N LEU A 104 18.99 -0.79 9.31
CA LEU A 104 18.11 -1.46 8.34
C LEU A 104 17.17 -2.53 8.94
N ASN A 105 17.54 -3.12 10.07
CA ASN A 105 16.72 -4.14 10.74
C ASN A 105 15.79 -3.53 11.81
N SER A 106 16.05 -2.29 12.24
CA SER A 106 15.31 -1.56 13.27
C SER A 106 13.81 -1.34 12.95
N LYS A 107 12.99 -1.31 14.00
CA LYS A 107 11.54 -1.02 13.90
C LYS A 107 11.25 0.48 13.76
N ARG A 108 12.08 1.34 14.36
CA ARG A 108 11.91 2.81 14.34
C ARG A 108 12.15 3.36 12.92
N PRO A 109 11.39 4.38 12.47
CA PRO A 109 11.66 5.05 11.20
C PRO A 109 12.97 5.83 11.26
N ILE A 110 13.69 5.87 10.14
CA ILE A 110 14.94 6.65 10.01
C ILE A 110 14.62 8.14 9.81
N VAL A 111 13.54 8.43 9.08
CA VAL A 111 13.05 9.80 8.85
C VAL A 111 11.62 9.92 9.37
N ALA A 112 11.37 10.96 10.16
CA ALA A 112 10.03 11.31 10.61
C ALA A 112 9.25 11.98 9.46
N LEU A 113 8.09 11.43 9.09
CA LEU A 113 7.19 12.03 8.12
C LEU A 113 6.22 13.01 8.81
N PRO A 114 5.74 14.05 8.10
CA PRO A 114 4.56 14.80 8.51
C PRO A 114 3.39 13.85 8.78
N LYS A 115 2.72 14.02 9.91
CA LYS A 115 1.55 13.21 10.29
C LYS A 115 0.40 13.51 9.33
N GLN A 116 -0.35 12.49 8.93
CA GLN A 116 -1.51 12.68 8.05
C GLN A 116 -2.58 13.52 8.73
N ALA A 117 -3.33 14.29 7.93
CA ALA A 117 -4.50 15.02 8.41
C ALA A 117 -5.52 14.05 9.05
N PRO A 118 -6.09 14.38 10.22
CA PRO A 118 -7.13 13.57 10.85
C PRO A 118 -8.41 13.58 10.01
N SER A 119 -9.11 12.44 9.94
CA SER A 119 -10.42 12.34 9.29
C SER A 119 -11.45 13.25 9.96
N SER A 120 -12.51 13.65 9.25
CA SER A 120 -13.62 14.46 9.81
C SER A 120 -14.23 13.83 11.06
N TYR A 121 -14.44 12.51 11.07
CA TYR A 121 -14.86 11.77 12.26
C TYR A 121 -13.81 11.80 13.38
N SER A 122 -12.51 11.74 13.05
CA SER A 122 -11.44 11.83 14.05
C SER A 122 -11.32 13.22 14.68
N LEU A 123 -11.66 14.28 13.93
CA LEU A 123 -11.78 15.64 14.46
C LEU A 123 -12.95 15.73 15.46
N PHE A 124 -14.13 15.24 15.06
CA PHE A 124 -15.30 15.18 15.94
C PHE A 124 -15.03 14.39 17.23
N VAL A 125 -14.47 13.18 17.12
CA VAL A 125 -14.06 12.36 18.26
C VAL A 125 -13.10 13.14 19.16
N ARG A 126 -12.02 13.71 18.60
CA ARG A 126 -11.05 14.51 19.36
C ARG A 126 -11.73 15.67 20.11
N ASP A 127 -12.72 16.31 19.53
CA ASP A 127 -13.37 17.46 20.14
C ASP A 127 -14.38 17.03 21.23
N MET A 128 -15.04 15.88 21.12
CA MET A 128 -15.75 15.26 22.26
C MET A 128 -14.79 14.88 23.40
N TRP A 129 -13.61 14.33 23.07
CA TRP A 129 -12.58 13.96 24.04
C TRP A 129 -12.03 15.15 24.82
N LYS A 130 -11.96 16.35 24.23
CA LYS A 130 -11.58 17.58 24.96
C LYS A 130 -12.64 18.01 25.98
N GLY A 131 -13.92 17.77 25.69
CA GLY A 131 -15.04 18.07 26.59
C GLY A 131 -15.25 17.03 27.68
N THR A 132 -14.58 15.88 27.61
CA THR A 132 -14.66 14.83 28.63
C THR A 132 -13.59 15.11 29.70
N PRO A 133 -13.96 15.46 30.95
CA PRO A 133 -12.97 15.63 32.01
C PRO A 133 -12.25 14.30 32.31
N PRO A 134 -11.02 14.33 32.84
CA PRO A 134 -10.37 13.13 33.38
C PRO A 134 -11.30 12.52 34.44
N ARG A 135 -11.75 11.29 34.19
CA ARG A 135 -12.68 10.60 35.08
C ARG A 135 -11.90 10.18 36.34
N GLU A 136 -12.19 10.82 37.46
CA GLU A 136 -11.56 10.49 38.74
C GLU A 136 -11.99 9.08 39.18
N GLY A 137 -11.01 8.27 39.58
CA GLY A 137 -11.20 6.85 39.87
C GLY A 137 -10.49 5.95 38.86
N GLY A 138 -9.81 4.92 39.36
CA GLY A 138 -8.95 4.01 38.59
C GLY A 138 -9.69 3.03 37.65
N GLU A 139 -10.80 3.44 37.04
CA GLU A 139 -11.31 2.75 35.85
C GLU A 139 -10.18 2.72 34.81
N ALA A 140 -9.91 1.56 34.21
CA ALA A 140 -8.87 1.46 33.20
C ALA A 140 -9.16 2.46 32.07
N GLN A 141 -8.19 3.31 31.73
CA GLN A 141 -8.31 4.35 30.69
C GLN A 141 -8.86 3.80 29.35
N GLU A 142 -8.62 2.51 29.08
CA GLU A 142 -9.15 1.76 27.95
C GLU A 142 -10.68 1.57 27.98
N ALA A 143 -11.28 1.36 29.16
CA ALA A 143 -12.72 1.23 29.35
C ALA A 143 -13.43 2.57 29.15
N VAL A 144 -12.86 3.65 29.69
CA VAL A 144 -13.30 5.04 29.41
C VAL A 144 -13.21 5.32 27.91
N PHE A 145 -12.11 4.92 27.27
CA PHE A 145 -11.94 5.06 25.82
C PHE A 145 -12.98 4.28 25.01
N ALA A 146 -13.30 3.05 25.43
CA ALA A 146 -14.32 2.22 24.79
C ALA A 146 -15.76 2.76 25.02
N ALA A 147 -16.03 3.46 26.12
CA ALA A 147 -17.30 4.15 26.35
C ALA A 147 -17.43 5.38 25.43
N VAL A 148 -16.50 6.34 25.54
CA VAL A 148 -16.50 7.57 24.73
C VAL A 148 -16.48 7.28 23.22
N SER A 149 -15.76 6.24 22.78
CA SER A 149 -15.73 5.85 21.36
C SER A 149 -17.06 5.28 20.85
N ARG A 150 -17.85 4.60 21.70
CA ARG A 150 -19.20 4.13 21.34
C ARG A 150 -20.17 5.30 21.26
N GLU A 151 -20.11 6.19 22.25
CA GLU A 151 -20.93 7.41 22.30
C GLU A 151 -20.65 8.32 21.10
N ALA A 152 -19.38 8.56 20.77
CA ALA A 152 -18.97 9.32 19.58
C ALA A 152 -19.49 8.69 18.28
N ALA A 153 -19.51 7.35 18.18
CA ALA A 153 -20.04 6.66 17.02
C ALA A 153 -21.56 6.80 16.87
N SER A 154 -22.32 6.84 17.98
CA SER A 154 -23.76 7.16 17.94
C SER A 154 -24.00 8.64 17.66
N ALA A 155 -23.28 9.55 18.32
CA ALA A 155 -23.44 10.99 18.16
C ALA A 155 -23.11 11.44 16.72
N TRP A 156 -22.05 10.90 16.10
CA TRP A 156 -21.72 11.19 14.70
C TRP A 156 -22.78 10.68 13.71
N LYS A 157 -23.46 9.56 14.00
CA LYS A 157 -24.56 9.07 13.17
C LYS A 157 -25.79 9.96 13.28
N ALA A 158 -26.11 10.43 14.49
CA ALA A 158 -27.22 11.33 14.77
C ALA A 158 -26.96 12.78 14.33
N LEU A 159 -25.70 13.18 14.15
CA LEU A 159 -25.31 14.53 13.72
C LEU A 159 -25.90 14.85 12.34
N SER A 160 -26.47 16.05 12.20
CA SER A 160 -27.00 16.54 10.92
C SER A 160 -25.90 16.65 9.85
N GLU A 161 -26.29 16.56 8.58
CA GLU A 161 -25.33 16.72 7.47
C GLU A 161 -24.64 18.10 7.49
N ALA A 162 -25.34 19.16 7.94
CA ALA A 162 -24.73 20.46 8.18
C ALA A 162 -23.62 20.43 9.26
N GLY A 163 -23.84 19.71 10.37
CA GLY A 163 -22.85 19.50 11.41
C GLY A 163 -21.65 18.69 10.91
N LYS A 164 -21.89 17.60 10.17
CA LYS A 164 -20.82 16.80 9.53
C LYS A 164 -20.02 17.64 8.52
N GLN A 165 -20.69 18.50 7.75
CA GLN A 165 -20.07 19.34 6.72
C GLN A 165 -19.03 20.30 7.30
N GLN A 166 -19.20 20.79 8.53
CA GLN A 166 -18.18 21.58 9.23
C GLN A 166 -16.88 20.78 9.41
N TYR A 167 -16.98 19.54 9.91
CA TYR A 167 -15.82 18.66 10.09
C TYR A 167 -15.22 18.20 8.75
N HIS A 168 -16.01 18.10 7.68
CA HIS A 168 -15.49 17.86 6.33
C HIS A 168 -14.64 19.05 5.84
N LYS A 169 -15.14 20.29 5.95
CA LYS A 169 -14.36 21.50 5.62
C LYS A 169 -13.04 21.55 6.41
N GLN A 170 -13.11 21.37 7.73
CA GLN A 170 -11.91 21.34 8.59
C GLN A 170 -10.91 20.23 8.21
N HIS A 171 -11.39 19.03 7.82
CA HIS A 171 -10.53 17.98 7.30
C HIS A 171 -9.87 18.40 5.98
N ASP A 172 -10.60 19.03 5.07
CA ASP A 172 -10.09 19.44 3.77
C ASP A 172 -9.05 20.57 3.89
N ASP A 173 -9.25 21.52 4.80
CA ASP A 173 -8.28 22.56 5.16
C ASP A 173 -7.00 21.95 5.75
N LEU A 174 -7.12 21.04 6.72
CA LEU A 174 -5.99 20.32 7.32
C LEU A 174 -5.28 19.42 6.30
N ARG A 175 -6.01 18.87 5.33
CA ARG A 175 -5.46 18.08 4.22
C ARG A 175 -4.66 18.97 3.25
N ALA A 176 -5.13 20.18 2.98
CA ALA A 176 -4.41 21.17 2.19
C ALA A 176 -3.11 21.63 2.90
N GLN A 177 -3.18 21.91 4.21
CA GLN A 177 -2.01 22.21 5.04
C GLN A 177 -1.01 21.03 5.04
N HIS A 178 -1.48 19.80 5.29
CA HIS A 178 -0.65 18.60 5.22
C HIS A 178 0.04 18.42 3.86
N ALA A 179 -0.63 18.75 2.75
CA ALA A 179 -0.01 18.70 1.42
C ALA A 179 1.13 19.74 1.27
N GLN A 180 0.99 20.94 1.85
CA GLN A 180 2.06 21.93 1.91
C GLN A 180 3.22 21.46 2.81
N ASP A 181 2.93 20.91 3.98
CA ASP A 181 3.94 20.42 4.92
C ASP A 181 4.73 19.25 4.36
N VAL A 182 4.06 18.32 3.67
CA VAL A 182 4.71 17.24 2.91
C VAL A 182 5.60 17.82 1.81
N ARG A 183 5.16 18.86 1.08
CA ARG A 183 5.98 19.51 0.05
C ARG A 183 7.22 20.19 0.65
N LYS A 184 7.08 20.94 1.75
CA LYS A 184 8.18 21.58 2.50
C LYS A 184 9.16 20.53 3.04
N TRP A 185 8.65 19.46 3.63
CA TRP A 185 9.44 18.34 4.14
C TRP A 185 10.24 17.67 3.03
N TRP A 186 9.64 17.43 1.86
CA TRP A 186 10.37 16.89 0.72
C TRP A 186 11.45 17.85 0.22
N ALA A 187 11.22 19.16 0.23
CA ALA A 187 12.26 20.14 -0.15
C ALA A 187 13.50 20.07 0.75
N GLY A 188 13.33 19.92 2.08
CA GLY A 188 14.44 19.93 3.05
C GLY A 188 14.97 18.58 3.54
N VAL A 189 14.47 17.44 3.03
CA VAL A 189 14.90 16.10 3.49
C VAL A 189 16.08 15.57 2.69
N ASP A 190 17.10 15.03 3.37
CA ASP A 190 18.20 14.29 2.74
C ASP A 190 17.65 13.05 1.98
N ARG A 191 17.94 13.01 0.68
CA ARG A 191 17.47 11.96 -0.23
C ARG A 191 18.19 10.63 0.00
N ALA A 192 19.40 10.65 0.55
CA ALA A 192 20.09 9.44 1.01
C ALA A 192 19.39 8.83 2.23
N GLN A 193 18.97 9.62 3.22
CA GLN A 193 18.12 9.12 4.33
C GLN A 193 16.81 8.53 3.82
N VAL A 194 16.12 9.18 2.86
CA VAL A 194 14.88 8.65 2.27
C VAL A 194 15.14 7.32 1.54
N ALA A 195 16.24 7.19 0.79
CA ALA A 195 16.63 5.95 0.13
C ALA A 195 16.93 4.84 1.15
N LEU A 196 17.56 5.17 2.28
CA LEU A 196 17.85 4.25 3.38
C LEU A 196 16.57 3.78 4.09
N GLU A 197 15.64 4.68 4.38
CA GLU A 197 14.31 4.36 4.92
C GLU A 197 13.53 3.46 3.94
N ASN A 198 13.59 3.74 2.63
CA ASN A 198 13.01 2.85 1.62
C ASN A 198 13.65 1.46 1.60
N LYS A 199 14.97 1.35 1.82
CA LYS A 199 15.68 0.08 1.96
C LYS A 199 15.23 -0.68 3.22
N ARG A 200 15.04 0.03 4.35
CA ARG A 200 14.45 -0.51 5.60
C ARG A 200 13.02 -1.02 5.38
N ARG A 201 12.14 -0.23 4.74
CA ARG A 201 10.75 -0.62 4.41
C ARG A 201 10.69 -1.82 3.48
N ARG A 202 11.56 -1.92 2.47
CA ARG A 202 11.68 -3.12 1.61
C ARG A 202 12.05 -4.37 2.41
N ARG A 203 13.03 -4.29 3.34
CA ARG A 203 13.38 -5.40 4.25
C ARG A 203 12.24 -5.75 5.20
N HIS A 204 11.53 -4.77 5.76
CA HIS A 204 10.34 -4.99 6.58
C HIS A 204 9.25 -5.75 5.80
N ASN A 205 8.90 -5.26 4.62
CA ASN A 205 7.85 -5.86 3.78
C ASN A 205 8.21 -7.28 3.31
N ARG A 206 9.50 -7.58 3.11
CA ARG A 206 9.97 -8.95 2.84
C ARG A 206 9.70 -9.88 4.04
N ARG A 207 10.06 -9.45 5.26
CA ARG A 207 9.80 -10.20 6.50
C ARG A 207 8.29 -10.41 6.74
N VAL A 208 7.49 -9.39 6.49
CA VAL A 208 6.01 -9.44 6.61
C VAL A 208 5.42 -10.43 5.59
N ALA A 209 5.88 -10.39 4.34
CA ALA A 209 5.45 -11.33 3.31
C ALA A 209 5.83 -12.78 3.63
N GLN A 210 7.04 -13.02 4.12
CA GLN A 210 7.51 -14.35 4.57
C GLN A 210 6.68 -14.91 5.73
N LYS A 211 6.13 -14.04 6.59
CA LYS A 211 5.25 -14.44 7.71
C LYS A 211 3.76 -14.49 7.35
N ALA A 212 3.40 -14.26 6.08
CA ALA A 212 2.01 -14.18 5.59
C ALA A 212 1.10 -13.19 6.35
N VAL A 213 1.67 -12.19 7.05
CA VAL A 213 0.88 -11.22 7.84
C VAL A 213 0.31 -10.16 6.90
N ALA A 214 -0.98 -10.28 6.59
CA ALA A 214 -1.71 -9.27 5.82
C ALA A 214 -1.71 -7.90 6.54
N GLY A 215 -1.91 -6.82 5.79
CA GLY A 215 -2.01 -5.44 6.32
C GLY A 215 -0.71 -4.80 6.84
N SER A 216 0.28 -5.57 7.30
CA SER A 216 1.49 -5.03 7.95
C SER A 216 2.57 -4.47 7.01
N ARG A 217 2.26 -4.21 5.73
CA ARG A 217 3.24 -3.73 4.73
C ARG A 217 3.33 -2.20 4.77
N LEU A 218 4.55 -1.67 4.92
CA LEU A 218 4.81 -0.23 4.91
C LEU A 218 4.91 0.29 3.47
N PRO A 219 4.18 1.36 3.09
CA PRO A 219 4.31 1.96 1.76
C PRO A 219 5.70 2.59 1.57
N LEU A 220 6.24 2.51 0.36
CA LEU A 220 7.51 3.17 0.03
C LEU A 220 7.30 4.68 -0.08
N LEU A 221 8.30 5.44 0.37
CA LEU A 221 8.38 6.89 0.17
C LEU A 221 8.62 7.19 -1.30
N LYS A 222 7.78 8.05 -1.86
CA LYS A 222 7.85 8.55 -3.24
C LYS A 222 7.87 10.07 -3.16
N ASP A 223 8.87 10.69 -3.77
CA ASP A 223 8.94 12.15 -3.84
C ASP A 223 7.92 12.70 -4.84
N PRO A 224 7.03 13.63 -4.46
CA PRO A 224 6.17 14.35 -5.38
C PRO A 224 6.90 15.44 -6.19
N LEU A 225 8.09 15.90 -5.78
CA LEU A 225 8.88 16.92 -6.47
C LEU A 225 9.74 16.34 -7.61
N ALA A 226 10.07 15.05 -7.55
CA ALA A 226 10.85 14.38 -8.58
C ALA A 226 10.08 14.36 -9.92
N PRO A 227 10.72 14.75 -11.04
CA PRO A 227 10.09 14.70 -12.35
C PRO A 227 9.67 13.25 -12.69
N LYS A 228 8.48 13.10 -13.26
CA LYS A 228 7.98 11.79 -13.69
C LYS A 228 8.78 11.33 -14.90
N ARG A 229 9.18 10.05 -14.93
CA ARG A 229 9.84 9.45 -16.09
C ARG A 229 8.98 9.64 -17.35
N PRO A 230 9.59 9.93 -18.52
CA PRO A 230 8.85 10.15 -19.75
C PRO A 230 8.21 8.83 -20.21
N PRO A 231 7.08 8.88 -20.92
CA PRO A 231 6.51 7.71 -21.57
C PRO A 231 7.46 7.19 -22.66
N SER A 232 7.45 5.88 -22.88
CA SER A 232 8.05 5.31 -24.10
C SER A 232 7.14 5.55 -25.31
N ALA A 233 7.67 5.39 -26.53
CA ALA A 233 6.88 5.51 -27.77
C ALA A 233 5.58 4.68 -27.74
N PHE A 234 5.65 3.45 -27.23
CA PHE A 234 4.48 2.60 -27.03
C PHE A 234 3.44 3.20 -26.06
N LEU A 235 3.88 3.86 -24.98
CA LEU A 235 2.96 4.54 -24.04
C LEU A 235 2.36 5.82 -24.63
N VAL A 236 3.05 6.52 -25.53
CA VAL A 236 2.49 7.64 -26.29
C VAL A 236 1.40 7.12 -27.24
N PHE A 237 1.68 6.07 -28.00
CA PHE A 237 0.70 5.37 -28.84
C PHE A 237 -0.51 4.86 -28.05
N MET A 238 -0.28 4.16 -26.93
CA MET A 238 -1.36 3.69 -26.06
C MET A 238 -2.22 4.84 -25.53
N LYS A 239 -1.62 5.98 -25.18
CA LYS A 239 -2.34 7.16 -24.67
C LYS A 239 -3.30 7.72 -25.71
N GLU A 240 -2.89 7.77 -26.98
CA GLU A 240 -3.78 8.16 -28.09
C GLU A 240 -4.91 7.14 -28.26
N ARG A 241 -4.57 5.86 -28.47
CA ARG A 241 -5.55 4.79 -28.71
C ARG A 241 -6.56 4.62 -27.56
N LEU A 242 -6.14 4.84 -26.31
CA LEU A 242 -7.01 4.71 -25.13
C LEU A 242 -8.13 5.77 -25.10
N THR A 243 -7.95 6.94 -25.71
CA THR A 243 -9.02 7.96 -25.78
C THR A 243 -10.20 7.55 -26.65
N GLY A 244 -9.99 6.64 -27.61
CA GLY A 244 -11.04 6.10 -28.48
C GLY A 244 -11.59 4.73 -28.06
N SER A 245 -11.05 4.09 -27.01
CA SER A 245 -11.44 2.73 -26.63
C SER A 245 -12.29 2.67 -25.35
N SER A 246 -13.49 2.11 -25.44
CA SER A 246 -14.27 1.66 -24.28
C SER A 246 -14.23 0.13 -24.17
N GLY A 247 -13.69 -0.41 -23.08
CA GLY A 247 -13.66 -1.86 -22.84
C GLY A 247 -12.83 -2.25 -21.63
N PRO A 248 -12.75 -3.56 -21.30
CA PRO A 248 -11.91 -4.05 -20.21
C PRO A 248 -10.44 -3.69 -20.44
N VAL A 249 -9.85 -2.92 -19.50
CA VAL A 249 -8.48 -2.38 -19.61
C VAL A 249 -7.43 -3.46 -19.93
N LYS A 250 -7.63 -4.69 -19.45
CA LYS A 250 -6.71 -5.82 -19.70
C LYS A 250 -6.72 -6.29 -21.16
N GLU A 251 -7.86 -6.19 -21.84
CA GLU A 251 -8.06 -6.65 -23.21
C GLU A 251 -7.67 -5.56 -24.20
N THR A 252 -8.05 -4.30 -23.95
CA THR A 252 -7.62 -3.15 -24.76
C THR A 252 -6.09 -3.00 -24.75
N CYS A 253 -5.44 -3.10 -23.58
CA CYS A 253 -3.97 -3.09 -23.50
C CYS A 253 -3.30 -4.25 -24.28
N ARG A 254 -3.94 -5.43 -24.34
CA ARG A 254 -3.43 -6.58 -25.13
C ARG A 254 -3.57 -6.31 -26.62
N ALA A 255 -4.71 -5.78 -27.06
CA ALA A 255 -4.94 -5.40 -28.45
C ALA A 255 -3.91 -4.35 -28.90
N PHE A 256 -3.72 -3.28 -28.14
CA PHE A 256 -2.71 -2.25 -28.45
C PHE A 256 -1.28 -2.81 -28.47
N SER A 257 -0.96 -3.77 -27.60
CA SER A 257 0.36 -4.43 -27.62
C SER A 257 0.57 -5.25 -28.90
N ALA A 258 -0.47 -5.94 -29.38
CA ALA A 258 -0.43 -6.69 -30.64
C ALA A 258 -0.35 -5.75 -31.85
N GLU A 259 -1.17 -4.70 -31.88
CA GLU A 259 -1.17 -3.67 -32.92
C GLU A 259 0.21 -3.01 -33.03
N TRP A 260 0.78 -2.54 -31.92
CA TRP A 260 2.12 -1.95 -31.89
C TRP A 260 3.20 -2.89 -32.42
N ASN A 261 3.14 -4.19 -32.09
CA ASN A 261 4.11 -5.15 -32.58
C ASN A 261 3.99 -5.38 -34.10
N SER A 262 2.77 -5.39 -34.63
CA SER A 262 2.48 -5.55 -36.07
C SER A 262 2.71 -4.29 -36.91
N MET A 263 2.78 -3.10 -36.30
CA MET A 263 3.04 -1.84 -37.04
C MET A 263 4.45 -1.81 -37.65
N PRO A 264 4.61 -1.33 -38.91
CA PRO A 264 5.94 -1.09 -39.48
C PRO A 264 6.62 0.11 -38.80
N ASP A 265 7.95 0.18 -38.89
CA ASP A 265 8.73 1.20 -38.19
C ASP A 265 8.42 2.64 -38.68
N ALA A 266 8.03 2.81 -39.95
CA ALA A 266 7.51 4.07 -40.46
C ALA A 266 6.24 4.56 -39.74
N ALA A 267 5.34 3.64 -39.35
CA ALA A 267 4.15 3.96 -38.56
C ALA A 267 4.46 4.18 -37.07
N LYS A 268 5.58 3.64 -36.57
CA LYS A 268 6.08 3.89 -35.21
C LYS A 268 6.86 5.21 -35.09
N ALA A 269 7.48 5.67 -36.17
CA ALA A 269 8.30 6.88 -36.24
C ALA A 269 7.70 8.13 -35.54
N PRO A 270 6.43 8.53 -35.77
CA PRO A 270 5.85 9.69 -35.06
C PRO A 270 5.81 9.51 -33.54
N TYR A 271 5.51 8.31 -33.05
CA TYR A 271 5.49 7.98 -31.62
C TYR A 271 6.89 7.95 -31.00
N VAL A 272 7.90 7.51 -31.77
CA VAL A 272 9.31 7.55 -31.37
C VAL A 272 9.79 9.00 -31.26
N ALA A 273 9.47 9.84 -32.25
CA ALA A 273 9.79 11.26 -32.23
C ALA A 273 9.12 11.99 -31.05
N ALA A 274 7.82 11.78 -30.82
CA ALA A 274 7.10 12.35 -29.69
C ALA A 274 7.70 11.93 -28.33
N ALA A 275 8.03 10.64 -28.17
CA ALA A 275 8.68 10.15 -26.96
C ALA A 275 10.10 10.70 -26.76
N ALA A 276 10.84 10.98 -27.84
CA ALA A 276 12.15 11.64 -27.76
C ALA A 276 12.02 13.08 -27.24
N VAL A 277 11.05 13.86 -27.74
CA VAL A 277 10.76 15.22 -27.25
C VAL A 277 10.39 15.20 -25.76
N GLU A 278 9.48 14.31 -25.34
CA GLU A 278 9.14 14.16 -23.91
C GLU A 278 10.36 13.73 -23.07
N ALA A 279 11.26 12.91 -23.63
CA ALA A 279 12.49 12.51 -22.94
C ALA A 279 13.48 13.67 -22.77
N ASP A 280 13.60 14.60 -23.73
CA ASP A 280 14.48 15.77 -23.62
C ASP A 280 13.96 16.83 -22.65
N VAL A 281 12.63 17.03 -22.61
CA VAL A 281 11.96 17.80 -21.56
C VAL A 281 12.24 17.18 -20.19
N TYR A 282 12.14 15.85 -20.06
CA TYR A 282 12.48 15.16 -18.82
C TYR A 282 13.97 15.29 -18.44
N LYS A 283 14.92 15.13 -19.37
CA LYS A 283 16.37 15.32 -19.10
C LYS A 283 16.61 16.70 -18.50
N SER A 284 16.03 17.73 -19.10
CA SER A 284 16.12 19.13 -18.66
C SER A 284 15.53 19.34 -17.26
N ALA A 285 14.36 18.76 -16.98
CA ALA A 285 13.73 18.82 -15.67
C ALA A 285 14.51 18.02 -14.60
N ALA A 286 15.05 16.86 -14.96
CA ALA A 286 15.83 15.99 -14.08
C ALA A 286 17.18 16.62 -13.70
N ALA A 287 17.85 17.32 -14.63
CA ALA A 287 19.08 18.06 -14.35
C ALA A 287 18.83 19.20 -13.34
N LYS A 288 17.78 20.01 -13.56
CA LYS A 288 17.36 21.08 -12.62
C LYS A 288 17.00 20.54 -11.24
N TYR A 289 16.26 19.44 -11.21
CA TYR A 289 15.91 18.76 -9.96
C TYR A 289 17.16 18.22 -9.24
N ALA A 290 18.09 17.58 -9.96
CA ALA A 290 19.34 17.06 -9.39
C ALA A 290 20.21 18.17 -8.77
N SER A 291 20.41 19.29 -9.45
CA SER A 291 21.18 20.42 -8.92
C SER A 291 20.54 21.03 -7.67
N SER A 292 19.21 21.19 -7.65
CA SER A 292 18.49 21.64 -6.45
C SER A 292 18.64 20.68 -5.27
N SER A 293 18.69 19.36 -5.52
CA SER A 293 18.81 18.33 -4.49
C SER A 293 20.24 18.11 -3.96
N SER A 294 21.26 18.68 -4.61
CA SER A 294 22.66 18.61 -4.17
C SER A 294 23.11 19.85 -3.39
N SER A 295 22.25 20.87 -3.29
CA SER A 295 22.54 22.16 -2.65
C SER A 295 21.79 22.34 -1.32
N SER A 296 21.27 21.24 -0.75
CA SER A 296 20.51 21.16 0.51
C SER A 296 21.02 19.99 1.35
#